data_AF-A0A9E2MGA3-F1
#
_entry.id   AF-A0A9E2MGA3-F1
#
_cell.length_a   1.000
_cell.length_b   1.000
_cell.length_c   1.000
_cell.angle_alpha   90.00
_cell.angle_beta   90.00
_cell.angle_gamma   90.00
#
_symmetry.space_group_name_H-M   'P 1'
#
loop_
_entity.id
_entity.type
_entity.pdbx_description
1 polymer ?
#
loop_
_entity_poly.entity_id
_entity_poly.type
_entity_poly.pdbx_seq_one_letter_code
_entity_poly.pdbx_strand_id
1 'polypeptide(L)' 'MNGHALFVQKCASCHGHNAEKSALNNSQIIAGWDKERVVKALTGYQDGTYGSNMKGIMKGQTASLNAEQIKALADYIATR' A
#
# COMPACT_ATOMS: atom_id res chain seq x y z
N MET A 1 -9.05 -5.33 13.07
CA MET A 1 -8.43 -5.88 11.85
C MET A 1 -6.92 -5.83 12.01
N ASN A 2 -6.17 -6.90 11.71
CA ASN A 2 -4.71 -6.93 11.88
C ASN A 2 -4.03 -6.40 10.59
N GLY A 3 -3.53 -5.15 10.64
CA GLY A 3 -2.88 -4.51 9.50
C GLY A 3 -1.60 -5.21 9.02
N HIS A 4 -0.84 -5.81 9.94
CA HIS A 4 0.36 -6.58 9.61
C HIS A 4 0.02 -7.83 8.78
N ALA A 5 -0.94 -8.63 9.25
CA ALA A 5 -1.34 -9.85 8.56
C ALA A 5 -1.89 -9.55 7.15
N LEU A 6 -2.71 -8.49 7.03
CA LEU A 6 -3.24 -8.04 5.75
C LEU A 6 -2.13 -7.58 4.80
N PHE A 7 -1.15 -6.82 5.31
CA PHE A 7 -0.02 -6.35 4.52
C PHE A 7 0.87 -7.51 4.04
N VAL A 8 1.17 -8.49 4.91
CA VAL A 8 1.95 -9.67 4.53
C VAL A 8 1.25 -10.46 3.42
N GLN A 9 -0.06 -10.64 3.54
CA GLN A 9 -0.84 -11.39 2.54
C GLN A 9 -0.93 -10.70 1.18
N LYS A 10 -1.02 -9.36 1.15
CA LYS A 10 -1.36 -8.61 -0.06
C LYS A 10 -0.20 -7.82 -0.68
N CYS A 11 0.79 -7.43 0.12
CA CYS A 11 1.76 -6.40 -0.26
C CYS A 11 3.23 -6.84 -0.13
N ALA A 12 3.54 -7.69 0.86
CA ALA A 12 4.92 -7.97 1.24
C ALA A 12 5.76 -8.70 0.17
N SER A 13 5.11 -9.43 -0.75
CA SER A 13 5.81 -10.09 -1.87
C SER A 13 6.60 -9.11 -2.72
N CYS A 14 6.11 -7.87 -2.87
CA CYS A 14 6.77 -6.82 -3.63
C CYS A 14 7.42 -5.76 -2.71
N HIS A 15 6.75 -5.37 -1.63
CA HIS A 15 7.18 -4.26 -0.77
C HIS A 15 8.08 -4.67 0.40
N GLY A 16 8.36 -5.96 0.59
CA GLY A 16 9.06 -6.46 1.79
C GLY A 16 8.11 -6.56 2.99
N HIS A 17 8.51 -7.27 4.05
CA HIS A 17 7.60 -7.54 5.18
C HIS A 17 7.31 -6.29 6.03
N ASN A 18 8.24 -5.33 6.03
CA ASN A 18 8.18 -4.07 6.73
C ASN A 18 7.97 -2.88 5.78
N ALA A 19 7.51 -3.14 4.54
CA ALA A 19 7.32 -2.10 3.54
C ALA A 19 8.63 -1.35 3.15
N GLU A 20 9.77 -2.01 3.38
CA GLU A 20 11.13 -1.49 3.29
C GLU A 20 11.74 -1.57 1.89
N LYS A 21 11.09 -2.27 0.96
CA LYS A 21 11.62 -2.47 -0.39
C LYS A 21 11.00 -1.50 -1.40
N SER A 22 11.82 -1.10 -2.36
CA SER A 22 11.33 -0.60 -3.63
C SER A 22 10.70 -1.75 -4.40
N ALA A 23 9.37 -1.76 -4.49
CA ALA A 23 8.63 -2.81 -5.18
C ALA A 23 9.03 -2.85 -6.65
N LEU A 24 9.50 -4.02 -7.10
CA LEU A 24 9.98 -4.26 -8.45
C LEU A 24 11.03 -3.23 -8.91
N ASN A 25 11.80 -2.65 -7.98
CA ASN A 25 12.74 -1.54 -8.22
C ASN A 25 12.11 -0.30 -8.90
N ASN A 26 10.79 -0.13 -8.78
CA ASN A 26 10.03 0.92 -9.46
C ASN A 26 9.15 1.75 -8.51
N SER A 27 8.91 1.31 -7.28
CA SER A 27 8.17 2.10 -6.29
C SER A 27 9.11 2.88 -5.38
N GLN A 28 8.58 3.92 -4.74
CA GLN A 28 9.18 4.47 -3.53
C GLN A 28 9.12 3.42 -2.41
N ILE A 29 10.05 3.51 -1.45
CA ILE A 29 9.95 2.79 -0.18
C ILE A 29 8.84 3.46 0.63
N ILE A 30 7.92 2.66 1.16
CA ILE A 30 6.70 3.15 1.80
C ILE A 30 6.71 3.01 3.33
N ALA A 31 7.69 2.30 3.90
CA ALA A 31 7.89 2.26 5.35
C ALA A 31 7.95 3.68 5.95
N GLY A 32 7.23 3.90 7.04
CA GLY A 32 7.19 5.18 7.75
C GLY A 32 6.38 6.29 7.06
N TRP A 33 5.69 6.00 5.94
CA TRP A 33 4.80 7.00 5.34
C TRP A 33 3.65 7.36 6.29
N ASP A 34 3.31 8.65 6.34
CA ASP A 34 2.16 9.13 7.11
C ASP A 34 0.87 8.41 6.72
N LYS A 35 0.02 8.16 7.71
CA LYS A 35 -1.22 7.38 7.51
C LYS A 35 -2.12 8.00 6.45
N GLU A 36 -2.32 9.32 6.50
CA GLU A 36 -3.14 10.07 5.56
C GLU A 36 -2.59 9.95 4.14
N ARG A 37 -1.27 9.97 3.99
CA ARG A 37 -0.61 9.77 2.70
C ARG A 37 -0.87 8.38 2.15
N VAL A 38 -0.76 7.35 2.98
CA VAL A 38 -1.02 5.96 2.56
C VAL A 38 -2.49 5.77 2.17
N VAL A 39 -3.43 6.27 2.97
CA VAL A 39 -4.87 6.21 2.67
C VAL A 39 -5.17 6.90 1.33
N LYS A 40 -4.65 8.12 1.13
CA LYS A 40 -4.83 8.88 -0.11
C LYS A 40 -4.23 8.15 -1.31
N ALA A 41 -3.04 7.58 -1.17
CA ALA A 41 -2.40 6.82 -2.23
C ALA A 41 -3.19 5.55 -2.61
N LEU A 42 -3.62 4.75 -1.63
CA LEU A 42 -4.38 3.52 -1.88
C LEU A 42 -5.73 3.81 -2.53
N THR A 43 -6.45 4.82 -2.05
CA THR A 43 -7.71 5.28 -2.64
C THR A 43 -7.48 5.82 -4.05
N GLY A 44 -6.42 6.61 -4.22
CA GLY A 44 -6.00 7.16 -5.51
C GLY A 44 -5.60 6.07 -6.54
N TYR A 45 -5.13 4.91 -6.08
CA TYR A 45 -4.90 3.78 -6.98
C TYR A 45 -6.20 3.12 -7.40
N GLN A 46 -7.21 3.04 -6.51
CA GLN A 46 -8.53 2.48 -6.83
C GLN A 46 -9.25 3.33 -7.88
N ASP A 47 -9.28 4.65 -7.68
CA ASP A 47 -9.94 5.59 -8.60
C ASP A 47 -9.09 5.88 -9.86
N GLY A 48 -7.79 5.58 -9.82
CA GLY A 48 -6.85 5.80 -10.92
C GLY A 48 -6.29 7.22 -11.02
N THR A 49 -6.44 8.03 -9.98
CA THR A 49 -5.93 9.41 -9.86
C THR A 49 -4.51 9.48 -9.29
N TYR A 50 -3.98 8.37 -8.77
CA TYR A 50 -2.64 8.29 -8.19
C TYR A 50 -1.76 7.24 -8.88
N GLY A 51 -0.44 7.49 -8.87
CA GLY A 51 0.57 6.61 -9.41
C GLY A 51 1.18 7.06 -10.74
N SER A 52 2.21 6.32 -11.17
CA SER A 52 2.94 6.54 -12.42
C SER A 52 3.06 5.21 -13.18
N ASN A 53 4.27 4.78 -13.54
CA ASN A 53 4.55 3.60 -14.37
C ASN A 53 3.85 2.32 -13.87
N MET A 54 3.83 2.08 -12.56
CA MET A 54 3.24 0.87 -11.96
C MET A 54 1.77 1.03 -11.52
N LYS A 55 1.07 2.11 -11.94
CA LYS A 55 -0.30 2.39 -11.48
C LYS A 55 -1.30 1.28 -11.83
N GLY A 56 -1.15 0.64 -12.99
CA GLY A 56 -2.06 -0.42 -13.43
C GLY A 56 -2.01 -1.65 -12.52
N ILE A 57 -0.80 -2.04 -12.10
CA ILE A 57 -0.60 -3.14 -11.16
C ILE A 57 -1.20 -2.78 -9.80
N MET A 58 -0.87 -1.59 -9.28
CA MET A 58 -1.37 -1.16 -7.98
C MET A 58 -2.88 -0.99 -7.96
N LYS A 59 -3.50 -0.48 -9.03
CA LYS A 59 -4.96 -0.43 -9.17
C LYS A 59 -5.59 -1.81 -9.02
N GLY A 60 -5.03 -2.83 -9.64
CA GLY A 60 -5.50 -4.22 -9.49
C GLY A 60 -5.36 -4.73 -8.05
N GLN A 61 -4.23 -4.44 -7.40
CA GLN A 61 -4.00 -4.87 -6.00
C GLN A 61 -4.93 -4.16 -5.01
N THR A 62 -5.22 -2.88 -5.23
CA THR A 62 -6.06 -2.10 -4.31
C THR A 62 -7.56 -2.20 -4.63
N ALA A 63 -7.97 -2.64 -5.82
CA ALA A 63 -9.38 -2.68 -6.24
C ALA A 63 -10.32 -3.43 -5.29
N SER A 64 -9.84 -4.47 -4.61
CA SER A 64 -10.63 -5.28 -3.68
C SER A 64 -10.64 -4.78 -2.23
N LEU A 65 -9.88 -3.73 -1.92
CA LEU A 65 -9.76 -3.22 -0.57
C LEU A 65 -10.95 -2.34 -0.20
N ASN A 66 -11.47 -2.53 1.01
CA ASN A 66 -12.45 -1.62 1.60
C ASN A 66 -11.76 -0.55 2.48
N ALA A 67 -12.54 0.43 2.97
CA ALA A 67 -12.01 1.54 3.77
C ALA A 67 -11.32 1.08 5.07
N GLU A 68 -11.86 0.06 5.74
CA GLU A 68 -11.27 -0.49 6.97
C GLU A 68 -9.92 -1.16 6.71
N GLN A 69 -9.81 -1.89 5.60
CA GLN A 69 -8.57 -2.52 5.13
C GLN A 69 -7.51 -1.48 4.76
N ILE A 70 -7.89 -0.45 4.02
CA ILE A 70 -7.01 0.67 3.66
C ILE A 70 -6.48 1.35 4.92
N LYS A 71 -7.36 1.63 5.90
CA LYS A 71 -6.95 2.21 7.17
C LYS A 71 -6.02 1.30 7.96
N ALA A 72 -6.30 -0.01 8.02
CA ALA A 72 -5.44 -0.98 8.70
C ALA A 72 -4.05 -1.10 8.05
N LEU A 73 -3.96 -1.04 6.71
CA LEU A 73 -2.69 -0.99 5.99
C LEU A 73 -1.93 0.29 6.28
N ALA A 74 -2.61 1.44 6.26
CA ALA A 74 -2.00 2.74 6.58
C ALA A 74 -1.48 2.79 8.01
N ASP A 75 -2.27 2.31 8.98
CA ASP A 75 -1.87 2.20 10.39
C ASP A 75 -0.61 1.34 10.55
N TYR A 76 -0.50 0.24 9.79
CA TYR A 76 0.68 -0.63 9.81
C TYR A 76 1.90 0.06 9.19
N ILE A 77 1.77 0.56 7.96
CA ILE A 77 2.87 1.14 7.17
C ILE A 77 3.50 2.34 7.89
N ALA A 78 2.69 3.19 8.54
CA ALA A 78 3.16 4.37 9.27
C ALA A 78 3.99 4.07 10.53
N THR A 79 4.00 2.82 11.00
CA THR A 79 4.75 2.39 12.19
C THR A 79 5.96 1.51 11.84
N ARG A 80 6.33 1.47 10.56
CA ARG A 80 7.52 0.75 10.07
C ARG A 80 8.70 1.68 9.93
#